data_AF-A0A0S4KNV8-F1
#
_entry.id   AF-A0A0S4KNV8-F1
#
_cell.length_a   1.000
_cell.length_b   1.000
_cell.length_c   1.000
_cell.angle_alpha   90.00
_cell.angle_beta   90.00
_cell.angle_gamma   90.00
#
_symmetry.space_group_name_H-M   'P 1'
#
loop_
_entity.id
_entity.type
_entity.pdbx_description
1 polymer ?
#
loop_
_entity_poly.entity_id
_entity_poly.type
_entity_poly.pdbx_seq_one_letter_code
_entity_poly.pdbx_strand_id
1 'polypeptide(L)'
;VKLLSHRIFSIPIYLRQWLPREVYWDAEDTVRQQLHVQFGTANIQTAGLLMELASASLGDKLAQTHCLPRKTILRWLHEVAQGIEFAHGCGVVHSDIKPDNIMIVGNEEPQAAAKVTDFGSASILSTVGASTTTVRGTPMFIAPEYAAGDTGPTRASDVFSFGMTMWCALVPQGTEHGLGRTDIQVAMALHLGRRPLGRRPPVAAIDASLVGLIERCWAADPSARPSMVEVEEALRSLVVLPTQSRLTPSMQLWSTLLQPLGVEAAFQQLQFQQNGHLFLSPALDTTHPCHQLICTKVGSHVNNVRRVVMVGTDASTASCFAKLHEAEMNSRARNPALRVQSPTDAASVAGLGRLKQSFIPVTTAPGDPLPCARLLLAWHGTSSDKVDAVCRDGPRSLRTTDCGYFGAGSYFALEAAYALRYSSPDPASGESALILYTLSVSQAKVITPQGDYRPVEDPSTPQLHGFSQYYSGNRNTAVALAPACDAHFIPVKDYGLTHPLTGLITPRNVGYQAVDASIDTAEGHEIVIASYHRCIPIAVVYFRN
;
A
#
# COMPACT_ATOMS: atom_id res chain seq x y z
N VAL A 1 -19.62 -16.03 -7.68
CA VAL A 1 -20.67 -14.98 -7.54
C VAL A 1 -21.20 -15.07 -6.13
N LYS A 2 -21.11 -14.00 -5.33
CA LYS A 2 -21.71 -13.93 -3.99
C LYS A 2 -23.03 -13.17 -4.11
N LEU A 3 -24.15 -13.83 -3.81
CA LEU A 3 -25.48 -13.19 -3.80
C LEU A 3 -25.63 -12.44 -2.47
N LEU A 4 -26.13 -11.21 -2.53
CA LEU A 4 -26.17 -10.31 -1.38
C LEU A 4 -27.61 -10.13 -0.90
N SER A 5 -27.83 -10.27 0.41
CA SER A 5 -29.18 -10.22 0.97
C SER A 5 -29.69 -8.80 1.23
N HIS A 6 -28.87 -7.79 1.53
CA HIS A 6 -29.21 -6.35 1.48
C HIS A 6 -27.97 -5.45 1.66
N ARG A 7 -28.06 -4.20 1.12
CA ARG A 7 -27.16 -3.01 1.22
C ARG A 7 -25.66 -3.25 1.47
N ILE A 8 -24.82 -2.86 0.52
CA ILE A 8 -23.37 -2.75 0.68
C ILE A 8 -22.90 -1.30 0.47
N PHE A 9 -22.01 -0.83 1.34
CA PHE A 9 -21.21 0.38 1.14
C PHE A 9 -20.24 0.14 -0.03
N SER A 10 -20.19 1.07 -0.99
CA SER A 10 -19.21 1.04 -2.06
C SER A 10 -17.80 1.08 -1.50
N ILE A 11 -17.13 -0.07 -1.43
CA ILE A 11 -15.72 -0.16 -1.04
C ILE A 11 -14.90 0.49 -2.17
N PRO A 12 -14.00 1.42 -1.85
CA PRO A 12 -13.23 2.09 -2.88
C PRO A 12 -12.34 1.13 -3.67
N ILE A 13 -12.30 1.34 -4.98
CA ILE A 13 -11.69 0.46 -5.98
C ILE A 13 -10.17 0.27 -5.85
N TYR A 14 -9.48 1.05 -5.01
CA TYR A 14 -8.06 0.88 -4.75
C TYR A 14 -7.72 -0.33 -3.87
N LEU A 15 -8.68 -0.99 -3.22
CA LEU A 15 -8.47 -2.24 -2.46
C LEU A 15 -8.32 -3.52 -3.32
N ARG A 16 -8.39 -3.38 -4.66
CA ARG A 16 -8.44 -4.49 -5.62
C ARG A 16 -7.23 -5.43 -5.70
N GLN A 17 -6.09 -5.06 -5.12
CA GLN A 17 -4.91 -5.94 -5.07
C GLN A 17 -5.07 -7.06 -4.02
N TRP A 18 -5.74 -6.73 -2.91
CA TRP A 18 -5.87 -7.57 -1.73
C TRP A 18 -7.27 -8.20 -1.59
N LEU A 19 -8.21 -7.72 -2.42
CA LEU A 19 -9.53 -8.29 -2.65
C LEU A 19 -9.52 -9.25 -3.85
N PRO A 20 -10.35 -10.31 -3.84
CA PRO A 20 -10.75 -10.99 -5.07
C PRO A 20 -11.34 -9.97 -6.05
N ARG A 21 -11.02 -10.00 -7.35
CA ARG A 21 -11.50 -9.00 -8.34
C ARG A 21 -13.03 -8.80 -8.30
N GLU A 22 -13.50 -7.70 -7.73
CA GLU A 22 -14.94 -7.44 -7.58
C GLU A 22 -15.54 -6.63 -8.74
N VAL A 23 -16.66 -7.10 -9.30
CA VAL A 23 -17.53 -6.35 -10.21
C VAL A 23 -18.97 -6.44 -9.68
N TYR A 24 -19.60 -5.28 -9.48
CA TYR A 24 -21.02 -5.20 -9.17
C TYR A 24 -21.82 -5.61 -10.39
N TRP A 25 -22.68 -6.62 -10.26
CA TRP A 25 -23.51 -7.11 -11.35
C TRP A 25 -24.99 -7.01 -10.94
N ASP A 26 -25.75 -6.31 -11.76
CA ASP A 26 -27.22 -6.32 -11.73
C ASP A 26 -27.67 -7.30 -12.82
N ALA A 27 -28.56 -8.23 -12.48
CA ALA A 27 -28.84 -9.38 -13.35
C ALA A 27 -29.62 -8.98 -14.61
N GLU A 28 -29.03 -9.18 -15.81
CA GLU A 28 -29.76 -9.19 -17.08
C GLU A 28 -30.74 -10.38 -17.15
N ASP A 29 -31.84 -10.20 -17.91
CA ASP A 29 -33.02 -11.08 -17.93
C ASP A 29 -32.75 -12.56 -18.23
N THR A 30 -31.65 -12.88 -18.91
CA THR A 30 -31.28 -14.25 -19.29
C THR A 30 -30.86 -15.12 -18.09
N VAL A 31 -30.20 -14.55 -17.08
CA VAL A 31 -29.82 -15.28 -15.84
C VAL A 31 -30.98 -15.31 -14.84
N ARG A 32 -31.88 -14.31 -14.88
CA ARG A 32 -33.13 -14.32 -14.10
C ARG A 32 -34.01 -15.53 -14.43
N GLN A 33 -34.01 -15.99 -15.68
CA GLN A 33 -34.75 -17.20 -16.07
C GLN A 33 -34.15 -18.48 -15.48
N GLN A 34 -32.83 -18.61 -15.40
CA GLN A 34 -32.19 -19.80 -14.80
C GLN A 34 -32.33 -19.84 -13.27
N LEU A 35 -32.29 -18.69 -12.60
CA LEU A 35 -32.48 -18.60 -11.15
C LEU A 35 -33.95 -18.71 -10.71
N HIS A 36 -34.91 -18.26 -11.53
CA HIS A 36 -36.36 -18.46 -11.29
C HIS A 36 -36.76 -19.95 -11.26
N VAL A 37 -36.03 -20.81 -11.96
CA VAL A 37 -36.27 -22.26 -11.95
C VAL A 37 -35.86 -22.88 -10.61
N GLN A 38 -34.99 -22.21 -9.83
CA GLN A 38 -34.40 -22.76 -8.61
C GLN A 38 -34.99 -22.17 -7.31
N PHE A 39 -35.48 -20.93 -7.32
CA PHE A 39 -36.10 -20.29 -6.17
C PHE A 39 -37.45 -19.70 -6.56
N GLY A 40 -38.52 -20.28 -6.01
CA GLY A 40 -39.91 -19.93 -6.33
C GLY A 40 -40.23 -18.44 -6.14
N THR A 41 -41.05 -17.95 -7.08
CA THR A 41 -41.80 -16.69 -7.15
C THR A 41 -41.71 -15.75 -5.92
N ALA A 42 -40.64 -14.98 -5.83
CA ALA A 42 -40.63 -13.71 -5.09
C ALA A 42 -39.71 -12.73 -5.81
N ASN A 43 -40.24 -11.56 -6.15
CA ASN A 43 -39.55 -10.46 -6.83
C ASN A 43 -38.50 -9.82 -5.89
N ILE A 44 -37.41 -10.54 -5.58
CA ILE A 44 -36.28 -10.02 -4.81
C ILE A 44 -35.25 -9.51 -5.81
N GLN A 45 -35.01 -8.19 -5.81
CA GLN A 45 -33.83 -7.61 -6.48
C GLN A 45 -32.58 -8.26 -5.89
N THR A 46 -32.03 -9.23 -6.59
CA THR A 46 -30.87 -10.00 -6.14
C THR A 46 -29.63 -9.30 -6.67
N ALA A 47 -28.93 -8.57 -5.81
CA ALA A 47 -27.63 -7.99 -6.14
C ALA A 47 -26.54 -9.07 -6.00
N GLY A 48 -25.62 -9.14 -6.96
CA GLY A 48 -24.52 -10.09 -6.96
C GLY A 48 -23.17 -9.41 -7.02
N LEU A 49 -22.21 -9.91 -6.24
CA LEU A 49 -20.80 -9.57 -6.36
C LEU A 49 -20.09 -10.64 -7.21
N LEU A 50 -19.55 -10.24 -8.35
CA LEU A 50 -18.67 -11.08 -9.16
C LEU A 50 -17.26 -10.94 -8.61
N MET A 51 -16.63 -12.04 -8.21
CA MET A 51 -15.34 -12.05 -7.53
C MET A 51 -14.36 -12.96 -8.27
N GLU A 52 -13.06 -12.71 -8.13
CA GLU A 52 -12.04 -13.70 -8.50
C GLU A 52 -12.35 -15.04 -7.82
N LEU A 53 -12.22 -16.13 -8.59
CA LEU A 53 -12.54 -17.46 -8.09
C LEU A 53 -11.44 -17.91 -7.12
N ALA A 54 -11.83 -18.05 -5.86
CA ALA A 54 -11.00 -18.69 -4.85
C ALA A 54 -11.29 -20.19 -4.79
N SER A 55 -10.27 -20.97 -4.43
CA SER A 55 -10.40 -22.42 -4.28
C SER A 55 -11.18 -22.81 -3.02
N ALA A 56 -10.94 -22.10 -1.92
CA ALA A 56 -11.59 -22.29 -0.61
C ALA A 56 -11.28 -21.10 0.31
N SER A 57 -11.94 -21.00 1.46
CA SER A 57 -11.48 -20.13 2.55
C SER A 57 -10.35 -20.79 3.35
N LEU A 58 -9.60 -20.02 4.14
CA LEU A 58 -8.65 -20.56 5.10
C LEU A 58 -9.36 -21.42 6.15
N GLY A 59 -10.57 -21.02 6.57
CA GLY A 59 -11.43 -21.83 7.45
C GLY A 59 -11.70 -23.23 6.87
N ASP A 60 -12.09 -23.29 5.60
CA ASP A 60 -12.31 -24.56 4.88
C ASP A 60 -11.03 -25.39 4.80
N LYS A 61 -9.89 -24.77 4.48
CA LYS A 61 -8.59 -25.47 4.40
C LYS A 61 -8.18 -26.05 5.75
N LEU A 62 -8.36 -25.29 6.83
CA LEU A 62 -8.10 -25.75 8.20
C LEU A 62 -9.04 -26.90 8.62
N ALA A 63 -10.26 -26.96 8.06
CA ALA A 63 -11.22 -28.02 8.34
C ALA A 63 -11.05 -29.30 7.51
N GLN A 64 -10.47 -29.20 6.31
CA GLN A 64 -10.43 -30.31 5.34
C GLN A 64 -9.13 -31.14 5.35
N THR A 65 -8.04 -30.69 5.97
CA THR A 65 -6.69 -31.31 5.79
C THR A 65 -6.06 -31.89 7.06
N HIS A 66 -5.24 -32.94 6.87
CA HIS A 66 -4.16 -33.27 7.80
C HIS A 66 -3.20 -32.06 7.84
N CYS A 67 -3.10 -31.40 9.00
CA CYS A 67 -2.18 -30.29 9.34
C CYS A 67 -1.50 -29.61 8.14
N LEU A 68 -2.03 -28.46 7.70
CA LEU A 68 -1.37 -27.64 6.68
C LEU A 68 0.11 -27.40 7.05
N PRO A 69 1.04 -27.45 6.08
CA PRO A 69 2.43 -27.15 6.35
C PRO A 69 2.56 -25.76 6.97
N ARG A 70 3.24 -25.68 8.11
CA ARG A 70 3.41 -24.41 8.83
C ARG A 70 3.98 -23.29 7.96
N LYS A 71 4.89 -23.62 7.05
CA LYS A 71 5.46 -22.67 6.09
C LYS A 71 4.37 -22.02 5.23
N THR A 72 3.37 -22.78 4.80
CA THR A 72 2.23 -22.28 4.03
C THR A 72 1.34 -21.39 4.90
N ILE A 73 1.02 -21.81 6.13
CA ILE A 73 0.24 -20.99 7.07
C ILE A 73 0.93 -19.64 7.30
N LEU A 74 2.24 -19.63 7.58
CA LEU A 74 2.98 -18.39 7.83
C LEU A 74 3.03 -17.47 6.61
N ARG A 75 3.20 -18.04 5.41
CA ARG A 75 3.15 -17.27 4.17
C ARG A 75 1.78 -16.63 3.95
N TRP A 76 0.70 -17.38 4.15
CA TRP A 76 -0.66 -16.85 4.00
C TRP A 76 -1.00 -15.80 5.06
N LEU A 77 -0.60 -16.00 6.32
CA LEU A 77 -0.78 -15.00 7.37
C LEU A 77 0.00 -13.71 7.06
N HIS A 78 1.20 -13.84 6.49
CA HIS A 78 1.99 -12.70 6.02
C HIS A 78 1.29 -11.94 4.89
N GLU A 79 0.80 -12.63 3.86
CA GLU A 79 0.02 -12.03 2.76
C GLU A 79 -1.26 -11.34 3.25
N VAL A 80 -1.95 -11.94 4.23
CA VAL A 80 -3.14 -11.34 4.87
C VAL A 80 -2.77 -10.09 5.66
N ALA A 81 -1.65 -10.10 6.40
CA ALA A 81 -1.18 -8.94 7.14
C ALA A 81 -0.92 -7.75 6.22
N GLN A 82 -0.30 -7.98 5.06
CA GLN A 82 -0.10 -6.96 4.02
C GLN A 82 -1.43 -6.38 3.50
N GLY A 83 -2.43 -7.24 3.28
CA GLY A 83 -3.76 -6.79 2.85
C GLY A 83 -4.48 -5.92 3.87
N ILE A 84 -4.39 -6.26 5.16
CA ILE A 84 -4.99 -5.46 6.24
C ILE A 84 -4.22 -4.15 6.43
N GLU A 85 -2.87 -4.19 6.42
CA GLU A 85 -2.02 -3.01 6.49
C GLU A 85 -2.39 -2.00 5.39
N PHE A 86 -2.53 -2.48 4.15
CA PHE A 86 -2.94 -1.65 3.03
C PHE A 86 -4.32 -1.01 3.27
N ALA A 87 -5.30 -1.78 3.76
CA ALA A 87 -6.62 -1.26 4.09
C ALA A 87 -6.55 -0.17 5.18
N HIS A 88 -5.75 -0.39 6.22
CA HIS A 88 -5.53 0.57 7.30
C HIS A 88 -4.89 1.87 6.81
N GLY A 89 -3.94 1.79 5.87
CA GLY A 89 -3.32 2.93 5.20
C GLY A 89 -4.30 3.74 4.36
N CYS A 90 -5.32 3.07 3.81
CA CYS A 90 -6.45 3.70 3.12
C CYS A 90 -7.54 4.24 4.07
N GLY A 91 -7.35 4.13 5.39
CA GLY A 91 -8.33 4.56 6.38
C GLY A 91 -9.55 3.64 6.51
N VAL A 92 -9.45 2.40 6.04
CA VAL A 92 -10.50 1.38 6.11
C VAL A 92 -10.20 0.40 7.23
N VAL A 93 -11.20 0.11 8.06
CA VAL A 93 -11.17 -0.93 9.11
C VAL A 93 -12.11 -2.06 8.69
N HIS A 94 -11.61 -3.29 8.62
CA HIS A 94 -12.35 -4.44 8.09
C HIS A 94 -13.49 -4.89 9.01
N SER A 95 -13.24 -4.94 10.33
CA SER A 95 -14.22 -5.27 11.38
C SER A 95 -14.76 -6.72 11.39
N ASP A 96 -14.23 -7.63 10.58
CA ASP A 96 -14.62 -9.06 10.59
C ASP A 96 -13.48 -9.95 10.06
N ILE A 97 -12.25 -9.73 10.56
CA ILE A 97 -11.10 -10.55 10.17
C ILE A 97 -11.19 -11.91 10.87
N LYS A 98 -11.26 -12.98 10.07
CA LYS A 98 -11.35 -14.37 10.52
C LYS A 98 -10.92 -15.34 9.40
N PRO A 99 -10.63 -16.61 9.70
CA PRO A 99 -10.27 -17.60 8.68
C PRO A 99 -11.28 -17.74 7.53
N ASP A 100 -12.59 -17.63 7.78
CA ASP A 100 -13.62 -17.74 6.74
C ASP A 100 -13.61 -16.57 5.74
N ASN A 101 -13.08 -15.42 6.17
CA ASN A 101 -12.94 -14.20 5.37
C ASN A 101 -11.53 -14.07 4.76
N ILE A 102 -10.75 -15.15 4.77
CA ILE A 102 -9.47 -15.26 4.07
C ILE A 102 -9.63 -16.27 2.96
N MET A 103 -9.57 -15.83 1.70
CA MET A 103 -9.74 -16.67 0.53
C MET A 103 -8.39 -17.12 -0.01
N ILE A 104 -8.27 -18.41 -0.32
CA ILE A 104 -7.09 -18.98 -0.96
C ILE A 104 -7.33 -19.04 -2.47
N VAL A 105 -6.64 -18.16 -3.20
CA VAL A 105 -6.77 -17.97 -4.64
C VAL A 105 -5.62 -18.66 -5.39
N GLY A 106 -5.94 -19.46 -6.40
CA GLY A 106 -4.97 -20.27 -7.15
C GLY A 106 -5.19 -21.77 -6.93
N ASN A 107 -4.75 -22.56 -7.91
CA ASN A 107 -5.18 -23.96 -8.01
C ASN A 107 -4.28 -24.91 -7.19
N GLU A 108 -3.00 -24.59 -6.96
CA GLU A 108 -2.04 -25.46 -6.25
C GLU A 108 -0.94 -24.66 -5.51
N GLU A 109 -0.40 -25.21 -4.40
CA GLU A 109 0.81 -24.70 -3.75
C GLU A 109 2.03 -24.89 -4.69
N PRO A 110 3.02 -23.96 -4.70
CA PRO A 110 3.16 -22.78 -3.85
C PRO A 110 2.50 -21.51 -4.43
N GLN A 111 1.74 -21.63 -5.52
CA GLN A 111 1.20 -20.49 -6.27
C GLN A 111 -0.08 -19.91 -5.66
N ALA A 112 -0.72 -20.65 -4.75
CA ALA A 112 -1.92 -20.21 -4.07
C ALA A 112 -1.64 -19.04 -3.10
N ALA A 113 -2.35 -17.93 -3.24
CA ALA A 113 -2.21 -16.72 -2.42
C ALA A 113 -3.41 -16.53 -1.50
N ALA A 114 -3.19 -16.02 -0.30
CA ALA A 114 -4.23 -15.65 0.64
C ALA A 114 -4.66 -14.19 0.42
N LYS A 115 -5.97 -13.97 0.34
CA LYS A 115 -6.58 -12.65 0.15
C LYS A 115 -7.68 -12.42 1.16
N VAL A 116 -7.77 -11.20 1.69
CA VAL A 116 -8.85 -10.83 2.61
C VAL A 116 -10.11 -10.51 1.81
N THR A 117 -11.27 -10.96 2.30
CA THR A 117 -12.57 -10.77 1.64
C THR A 117 -13.64 -10.34 2.65
N ASP A 118 -14.82 -10.00 2.14
CA ASP A 118 -16.03 -9.71 2.93
C ASP A 118 -15.95 -8.47 3.82
N PHE A 119 -15.64 -7.35 3.18
CA PHE A 119 -15.67 -6.01 3.76
C PHE A 119 -17.12 -5.48 3.95
N GLY A 120 -18.14 -6.36 3.95
CA GLY A 120 -19.53 -5.97 4.19
C GLY A 120 -19.75 -5.35 5.59
N SER A 121 -18.84 -5.63 6.53
CA SER A 121 -18.82 -5.04 7.88
C SER A 121 -17.84 -3.86 8.02
N ALA A 122 -17.13 -3.49 6.96
CA ALA A 122 -16.04 -2.52 7.04
C ALA A 122 -16.51 -1.08 7.31
N SER A 123 -15.63 -0.27 7.90
CA SER A 123 -15.87 1.12 8.26
C SER A 123 -14.76 2.03 7.72
N ILE A 124 -15.13 3.25 7.30
CA ILE A 124 -14.20 4.29 6.82
C ILE A 124 -14.00 5.33 7.92
N LEU A 125 -12.77 5.46 8.41
CA LEU A 125 -12.41 6.30 9.54
C LEU A 125 -12.66 7.81 9.33
N SER A 126 -12.77 8.27 8.08
CA SER A 126 -12.97 9.69 7.73
C SER A 126 -14.42 10.18 7.86
N THR A 127 -15.38 9.31 8.17
CA THR A 127 -16.79 9.71 8.30
C THR A 127 -17.08 10.13 9.73
N VAL A 128 -16.79 11.39 10.06
CA VAL A 128 -17.21 12.02 11.32
C VAL A 128 -18.73 11.86 11.44
N GLY A 129 -19.20 11.04 12.38
CA GLY A 129 -20.62 10.89 12.72
C GLY A 129 -21.27 9.53 12.41
N ALA A 130 -20.59 8.59 11.74
CA ALA A 130 -21.11 7.22 11.61
C ALA A 130 -20.73 6.37 12.83
N SER A 131 -21.19 6.76 14.02
CA SER A 131 -21.20 5.89 15.19
C SER A 131 -22.21 4.76 14.94
N THR A 132 -21.83 3.74 14.17
CA THR A 132 -22.58 2.48 14.20
C THR A 132 -22.31 1.84 15.55
N THR A 133 -23.16 2.15 16.53
CA THR A 133 -23.19 1.54 17.87
C THR A 133 -23.55 0.06 17.84
N THR A 134 -23.86 -0.49 16.66
CA THR A 134 -24.05 -1.93 16.46
C THR A 134 -22.69 -2.61 16.35
N VAL A 135 -22.36 -3.42 17.34
CA VAL A 135 -21.25 -4.37 17.28
C VAL A 135 -21.49 -5.33 16.10
N ARG A 136 -20.52 -5.41 15.18
CA ARG A 136 -20.54 -6.27 14.00
C ARG A 136 -19.33 -7.21 14.03
N GLY A 137 -19.43 -8.32 13.30
CA GLY A 137 -18.37 -9.32 13.21
C GLY A 137 -18.67 -10.60 13.98
N THR A 138 -17.74 -11.56 13.88
CA THR A 138 -17.91 -12.90 14.45
C THR A 138 -17.44 -12.94 15.91
N PRO A 139 -18.30 -13.28 16.89
CA PRO A 139 -18.05 -13.09 18.33
C PRO A 139 -16.64 -13.46 18.82
N MET A 140 -16.12 -14.63 18.41
CA MET A 140 -14.78 -15.11 18.81
C MET A 140 -13.65 -14.12 18.48
N PHE A 141 -13.75 -13.40 17.37
CA PHE A 141 -12.72 -12.53 16.82
C PHE A 141 -12.88 -11.07 17.24
N ILE A 142 -14.06 -10.66 17.71
CA ILE A 142 -14.34 -9.26 18.10
C ILE A 142 -13.43 -8.84 19.26
N ALA A 143 -12.85 -7.65 19.19
CA ALA A 143 -12.01 -7.08 20.25
C ALA A 143 -12.84 -6.76 21.52
N PRO A 144 -12.29 -6.89 22.74
CA PRO A 144 -13.06 -6.73 23.98
C PRO A 144 -13.70 -5.35 24.13
N GLU A 145 -12.98 -4.27 23.79
CA GLU A 145 -13.49 -2.89 23.83
C GLU A 145 -14.61 -2.66 22.81
N TYR A 146 -14.54 -3.34 21.66
CA TYR A 146 -15.58 -3.24 20.64
C TYR A 146 -16.82 -4.06 21.04
N ALA A 147 -16.63 -5.24 21.62
CA ALA A 147 -17.72 -6.08 22.14
C ALA A 147 -18.48 -5.41 23.31
N ALA A 148 -17.78 -4.66 24.15
CA ALA A 148 -18.37 -3.89 25.25
C ALA A 148 -19.18 -2.67 24.78
N GLY A 149 -19.01 -2.25 23.52
CA GLY A 149 -19.63 -1.03 22.99
C GLY A 149 -18.92 0.26 23.43
N ASP A 150 -17.72 0.15 24.01
CA ASP A 150 -16.93 1.29 24.51
C ASP A 150 -16.40 2.16 23.36
N THR A 151 -16.13 1.55 22.20
CA THR A 151 -15.62 2.23 21.01
C THR A 151 -16.29 1.70 19.74
N GLY A 152 -16.23 2.47 18.64
CA GLY A 152 -16.48 1.96 17.30
C GLY A 152 -15.34 1.04 16.79
N PRO A 153 -15.45 0.52 15.55
CA PRO A 153 -14.38 -0.26 14.94
C PRO A 153 -13.11 0.61 14.74
N THR A 154 -11.95 0.07 15.10
CA THR A 154 -10.65 0.73 14.99
C THR A 154 -9.60 -0.16 14.33
N ARG A 155 -8.48 0.42 13.91
CA ARG A 155 -7.33 -0.38 13.44
C ARG A 155 -6.86 -1.38 14.49
N ALA A 156 -6.89 -0.99 15.78
CA ALA A 156 -6.51 -1.86 16.88
C ALA A 156 -7.50 -3.02 17.09
N SER A 157 -8.79 -2.87 16.76
CA SER A 157 -9.75 -3.99 16.81
C SER A 157 -9.54 -5.00 15.69
N ASP A 158 -9.10 -4.55 14.51
CA ASP A 158 -8.66 -5.44 13.42
C ASP A 158 -7.40 -6.23 13.81
N VAL A 159 -6.42 -5.58 14.45
CA VAL A 159 -5.20 -6.25 14.94
C VAL A 159 -5.55 -7.35 15.94
N PHE A 160 -6.50 -7.10 16.84
CA PHE A 160 -7.01 -8.11 17.75
C PHE A 160 -7.62 -9.30 17.01
N SER A 161 -8.49 -9.02 16.02
CA SER A 161 -9.16 -10.04 15.21
C SER A 161 -8.15 -10.87 14.42
N PHE A 162 -7.11 -10.24 13.90
CA PHE A 162 -5.99 -10.91 13.23
C PHE A 162 -5.16 -11.76 14.20
N GLY A 163 -4.92 -11.31 15.44
CA GLY A 163 -4.29 -12.11 16.50
C GLY A 163 -5.04 -13.42 16.79
N MET A 164 -6.36 -13.35 16.91
CA MET A 164 -7.22 -14.52 17.04
C MET A 164 -7.17 -15.41 15.80
N THR A 165 -7.10 -14.83 14.60
CA THR A 165 -6.98 -15.56 13.32
C THR A 165 -5.66 -16.31 13.22
N MET A 166 -4.54 -15.70 13.58
CA MET A 166 -3.23 -16.35 13.65
C MET A 166 -3.27 -17.54 14.62
N TRP A 167 -3.87 -17.34 15.80
CA TRP A 167 -4.04 -18.42 16.77
C TRP A 167 -4.83 -19.58 16.17
N CYS A 168 -6.00 -19.33 15.58
CA CYS A 168 -6.84 -20.35 14.93
C CYS A 168 -6.11 -21.11 13.82
N ALA A 169 -5.24 -20.44 13.06
CA ALA A 169 -4.49 -21.07 11.98
C ALA A 169 -3.32 -21.94 12.46
N LEU A 170 -2.82 -21.70 13.68
CA LEU A 170 -1.63 -22.37 14.21
C LEU A 170 -1.93 -23.47 15.23
N VAL A 171 -3.11 -23.47 15.83
CA VAL A 171 -3.54 -24.53 16.76
C VAL A 171 -4.30 -25.64 16.05
N PRO A 172 -4.29 -26.88 16.58
CA PRO A 172 -5.12 -27.96 16.07
C PRO A 172 -6.60 -27.59 16.08
N GLN A 173 -7.33 -28.02 15.04
CA GLN A 173 -8.77 -27.81 14.95
C GLN A 173 -9.49 -28.44 16.16
N GLY A 174 -10.48 -27.73 16.71
CA GLY A 174 -11.21 -28.18 17.89
C GLY A 174 -10.55 -27.82 19.23
N THR A 175 -9.40 -27.12 19.22
CA THR A 175 -8.81 -26.56 20.43
C THR A 175 -9.78 -25.55 21.06
N GLU A 176 -10.19 -25.79 22.30
CA GLU A 176 -11.13 -24.92 23.00
C GLU A 176 -10.47 -23.58 23.35
N HIS A 177 -11.06 -22.47 22.89
CA HIS A 177 -10.57 -21.11 23.12
C HIS A 177 -11.03 -20.51 24.47
N GLY A 178 -11.62 -21.34 25.35
CA GLY A 178 -12.01 -20.97 26.71
C GLY A 178 -13.27 -20.13 26.86
N LEU A 179 -14.05 -19.91 25.78
CA LEU A 179 -15.33 -19.17 25.80
C LEU A 179 -16.55 -20.05 25.45
N GLY A 180 -16.37 -21.37 25.40
CA GLY A 180 -17.39 -22.33 24.95
C GLY A 180 -17.06 -22.99 23.61
N ARG A 181 -17.92 -23.90 23.17
CA ARG A 181 -17.74 -24.71 21.94
C ARG A 181 -18.70 -24.33 20.82
N THR A 182 -19.69 -23.49 21.10
CA THR A 182 -20.67 -23.02 20.10
C THR A 182 -20.68 -21.50 20.05
N ASP A 183 -21.01 -20.93 18.89
CA ASP A 183 -21.09 -19.47 18.70
C ASP A 183 -22.02 -18.79 19.70
N ILE A 184 -23.10 -19.47 20.10
CA ILE A 184 -24.04 -19.01 21.12
C ILE A 184 -23.36 -18.93 22.50
N GLN A 185 -22.57 -19.95 22.87
CA GLN A 185 -21.84 -19.94 24.14
C GLN A 185 -20.78 -18.84 24.14
N VAL A 186 -20.08 -18.63 23.01
CA VAL A 186 -19.10 -17.55 22.86
C VAL A 186 -19.77 -16.19 22.97
N ALA A 187 -20.86 -15.96 22.24
CA ALA A 187 -21.62 -14.71 22.27
C ALA A 187 -22.18 -14.43 23.67
N MET A 188 -22.72 -15.46 24.35
CA MET A 188 -23.22 -15.33 25.71
C MET A 188 -22.09 -15.05 26.71
N ALA A 189 -20.92 -15.67 26.56
CA ALA A 189 -19.75 -15.38 27.39
C ALA A 189 -19.28 -13.94 27.21
N LEU A 190 -19.25 -13.42 25.97
CA LEU A 190 -18.91 -12.04 25.69
C LEU A 190 -19.94 -11.06 26.25
N HIS A 191 -21.24 -11.34 26.05
CA HIS A 191 -22.33 -10.53 26.58
C HIS A 191 -22.32 -10.42 28.11
N LEU A 192 -21.93 -11.49 28.80
CA LEU A 192 -21.80 -11.53 30.26
C LEU A 192 -20.49 -10.92 30.77
N GLY A 193 -19.69 -10.25 29.93
CA GLY A 193 -18.39 -9.70 30.28
C GLY A 193 -17.36 -10.77 30.67
N ARG A 194 -17.61 -12.04 30.35
CA ARG A 194 -16.79 -13.19 30.73
C ARG A 194 -15.64 -13.44 29.77
N ARG A 195 -15.21 -12.46 28.99
CA ARG A 195 -13.82 -12.45 28.51
C ARG A 195 -13.01 -11.94 29.70
N PRO A 196 -12.54 -12.82 30.60
CA PRO A 196 -11.82 -12.32 31.76
C PRO A 196 -10.57 -11.66 31.18
N LEU A 197 -10.16 -10.53 31.74
CA LEU A 197 -8.96 -9.79 31.34
C LEU A 197 -7.64 -10.62 31.40
N GLY A 198 -7.69 -11.95 31.50
CA GLY A 198 -6.56 -12.87 31.45
C GLY A 198 -6.84 -14.32 31.01
N ARG A 199 -8.05 -14.75 30.62
CA ARG A 199 -8.21 -16.11 30.02
C ARG A 199 -8.06 -16.04 28.51
N ARG A 200 -6.80 -16.16 28.06
CA ARG A 200 -6.44 -16.22 26.65
C ARG A 200 -6.55 -17.66 26.12
N PRO A 201 -6.79 -17.83 24.81
CA PRO A 201 -6.67 -19.13 24.18
C PRO A 201 -5.30 -19.76 24.46
N PRO A 202 -5.22 -21.09 24.62
CA PRO A 202 -3.97 -21.78 24.95
C PRO A 202 -2.95 -21.66 23.82
N VAL A 203 -1.72 -21.25 24.13
CA VAL A 203 -0.65 -21.04 23.14
C VAL A 203 0.44 -22.12 23.19
N ALA A 204 0.29 -23.15 24.02
CA ALA A 204 1.32 -24.18 24.23
C ALA A 204 1.65 -24.99 22.97
N ALA A 205 0.73 -25.07 22.01
CA ALA A 205 0.93 -25.74 20.73
C ALA A 205 1.61 -24.84 19.67
N ILE A 206 1.85 -23.57 19.99
CA ILE A 206 2.42 -22.57 19.09
C ILE A 206 3.89 -22.34 19.46
N ASP A 207 4.72 -22.18 18.44
CA ASP A 207 6.13 -21.84 18.63
C ASP A 207 6.33 -20.51 19.37
N ALA A 208 7.32 -20.50 20.27
CA ALA A 208 7.66 -19.35 21.09
C ALA A 208 7.89 -18.05 20.29
N SER A 209 8.43 -18.15 19.07
CA SER A 209 8.65 -16.99 18.19
C SER A 209 7.36 -16.30 17.74
N LEU A 210 6.24 -17.04 17.68
CA LEU A 210 4.92 -16.54 17.28
C LEU A 210 4.05 -16.17 18.47
N VAL A 211 4.24 -16.85 19.61
CA VAL A 211 3.47 -16.60 20.85
C VAL A 211 3.52 -15.12 21.23
N GLY A 212 4.72 -14.55 21.30
CA GLY A 212 4.88 -13.14 21.69
C GLY A 212 4.20 -12.16 20.72
N LEU A 213 4.14 -12.48 19.43
CA LEU A 213 3.43 -11.66 18.44
C LEU A 213 1.92 -11.73 18.63
N ILE A 214 1.37 -12.96 18.73
CA ILE A 214 -0.06 -13.21 18.95
C ILE A 214 -0.52 -12.55 20.25
N GLU A 215 0.30 -12.64 21.30
CA GLU A 215 -0.02 -12.07 22.60
C GLU A 215 -0.10 -10.55 22.62
N ARG A 216 0.77 -9.87 21.87
CA ARG A 216 0.67 -8.43 21.69
C ARG A 216 -0.54 -8.06 20.83
N CYS A 217 -0.86 -8.83 19.79
CA CYS A 217 -2.01 -8.55 18.92
C CYS A 217 -3.33 -8.59 19.67
N TRP A 218 -3.52 -9.55 20.59
CA TRP A 218 -4.76 -9.68 21.37
C TRP A 218 -4.70 -9.01 22.75
N ALA A 219 -3.80 -8.06 22.97
CA ALA A 219 -3.67 -7.33 24.24
C ALA A 219 -5.02 -6.72 24.66
N ALA A 220 -5.31 -6.69 25.97
CA ALA A 220 -6.56 -6.14 26.49
C ALA A 220 -6.67 -4.65 26.16
N ASP A 221 -5.60 -3.90 26.46
CA ASP A 221 -5.46 -2.50 26.08
C ASP A 221 -5.23 -2.39 24.54
N PRO A 222 -6.11 -1.69 23.81
CA PRO A 222 -5.95 -1.46 22.38
C PRO A 222 -4.66 -0.71 22.02
N SER A 223 -4.17 0.16 22.90
CA SER A 223 -2.97 0.98 22.66
C SER A 223 -1.66 0.19 22.77
N ALA A 224 -1.68 -0.95 23.46
CA ALA A 224 -0.55 -1.86 23.60
C ALA A 224 -0.39 -2.80 22.39
N ARG A 225 -1.36 -2.80 21.45
CA ARG A 225 -1.34 -3.66 20.27
C ARG A 225 -0.43 -3.05 19.19
N PRO A 226 0.36 -3.87 18.47
CA PRO A 226 1.18 -3.39 17.37
C PRO A 226 0.31 -2.92 16.21
N SER A 227 0.86 -2.05 15.37
CA SER A 227 0.30 -1.76 14.05
C SER A 227 0.41 -2.98 13.12
N MET A 228 -0.45 -3.06 12.09
CA MET A 228 -0.34 -4.14 11.10
C MET A 228 0.97 -4.12 10.32
N VAL A 229 1.65 -2.97 10.22
CA VAL A 229 3.02 -2.84 9.69
C VAL A 229 4.00 -3.65 10.54
N GLU A 230 3.97 -3.47 11.86
CA GLU A 230 4.86 -4.20 12.79
C GLU A 230 4.54 -5.70 12.83
N VAL A 231 3.27 -6.07 12.64
CA VAL A 231 2.83 -7.47 12.55
C VAL A 231 3.32 -8.13 11.26
N GLU A 232 3.18 -7.45 10.12
CA GLU A 232 3.71 -7.89 8.81
C GLU A 232 5.22 -8.14 8.92
N GLU A 233 5.97 -7.20 9.48
CA GLU A 233 7.42 -7.31 9.59
C GLU A 233 7.85 -8.49 10.46
N ALA A 234 7.14 -8.72 11.57
CA ALA A 234 7.38 -9.85 12.44
C ALA A 234 7.10 -11.18 11.73
N LEU A 235 5.98 -11.31 10.99
CA LEU A 235 5.66 -12.51 10.23
C LEU A 235 6.65 -12.74 9.08
N ARG A 236 7.03 -11.69 8.37
CA ARG A 236 8.00 -11.75 7.27
C ARG A 236 9.33 -12.34 7.70
N SER A 237 9.82 -11.98 8.90
CA SER A 237 11.06 -12.52 9.45
C SER A 237 11.02 -14.05 9.70
N LEU A 238 9.80 -14.62 9.80
CA LEU A 238 9.55 -16.03 10.06
C LEU A 238 9.27 -16.83 8.78
N VAL A 239 9.00 -16.15 7.65
CA VAL A 239 8.77 -16.79 6.34
C VAL A 239 10.12 -16.97 5.63
N VAL A 240 10.58 -18.22 5.53
CA VAL A 240 11.67 -18.55 4.58
C VAL A 240 11.06 -18.55 3.18
N LEU A 241 11.03 -17.39 2.54
CA LEU A 241 10.61 -17.26 1.14
C LEU A 241 11.48 -18.23 0.31
N PRO A 242 10.89 -19.08 -0.53
CA PRO A 242 11.67 -19.92 -1.43
C PRO A 242 12.57 -19.00 -2.24
N THR A 243 13.89 -19.17 -2.11
CA THR A 243 14.85 -18.61 -3.05
C THR A 243 14.62 -19.35 -4.36
N GLN A 244 13.64 -18.93 -5.16
CA GLN A 244 13.50 -19.43 -6.51
C GLN A 244 14.69 -18.88 -7.32
N SER A 245 15.73 -19.69 -7.38
CA SER A 245 16.80 -19.59 -8.36
C SER A 245 16.25 -19.94 -9.74
N ARG A 246 15.59 -18.98 -10.41
CA ARG A 246 15.46 -18.95 -11.87
C ARG A 246 15.53 -17.50 -12.33
N LEU A 247 16.51 -17.21 -13.19
CA LEU A 247 16.61 -16.04 -14.07
C LEU A 247 15.20 -15.76 -14.67
N THR A 248 14.63 -14.56 -14.75
CA THR A 248 15.18 -13.19 -14.79
C THR A 248 14.12 -12.21 -14.24
N PRO A 249 14.42 -11.37 -13.24
CA PRO A 249 13.33 -10.81 -12.42
C PRO A 249 12.78 -9.45 -12.90
N SER A 250 13.62 -8.61 -13.52
CA SER A 250 13.24 -7.27 -13.98
C SER A 250 12.83 -7.22 -15.46
N MET A 251 13.21 -8.22 -16.26
CA MET A 251 13.07 -8.18 -17.72
C MET A 251 11.62 -8.02 -18.21
N GLN A 252 10.62 -8.59 -17.53
CA GLN A 252 9.21 -8.42 -17.93
C GLN A 252 8.73 -6.97 -17.82
N LEU A 253 9.14 -6.24 -16.77
CA LEU A 253 8.85 -4.82 -16.64
C LEU A 253 9.51 -4.02 -17.77
N TRP A 254 10.77 -4.36 -18.08
CA TRP A 254 11.56 -3.67 -19.10
C TRP A 254 11.07 -3.92 -20.52
N SER A 255 10.83 -5.18 -20.88
CA SER A 255 10.40 -5.58 -22.22
C SER A 255 8.95 -5.20 -22.52
N THR A 256 8.10 -5.08 -21.49
CA THR A 256 6.66 -4.83 -21.68
C THR A 256 6.27 -3.37 -21.44
N LEU A 257 6.84 -2.72 -20.42
CA LEU A 257 6.36 -1.41 -19.96
C LEU A 257 7.38 -0.27 -20.13
N LEU A 258 8.67 -0.59 -20.18
CA LEU A 258 9.75 0.39 -20.33
C LEU A 258 10.46 0.27 -21.68
N GLN A 259 9.92 -0.54 -22.61
CA GLN A 259 10.37 -0.66 -23.99
C GLN A 259 10.59 0.70 -24.69
N PRO A 260 9.74 1.74 -24.48
CA PRO A 260 9.95 3.05 -25.10
C PRO A 260 11.28 3.73 -24.73
N LEU A 261 11.95 3.28 -23.67
CA LEU A 261 13.27 3.78 -23.29
C LEU A 261 14.43 3.15 -24.09
N GLY A 262 14.17 2.13 -24.93
CA GLY A 262 15.16 1.58 -25.86
C GLY A 262 16.34 0.81 -25.22
N VAL A 263 16.22 0.41 -23.95
CA VAL A 263 17.32 -0.20 -23.17
C VAL A 263 17.25 -1.72 -23.05
N GLU A 264 16.25 -2.38 -23.64
CA GLU A 264 16.01 -3.83 -23.50
C GLU A 264 17.21 -4.69 -23.92
N ALA A 265 17.79 -4.40 -25.11
CA ALA A 265 18.94 -5.14 -25.62
C ALA A 265 20.18 -5.00 -24.70
N ALA A 266 20.32 -3.87 -24.02
CA ALA A 266 21.40 -3.65 -23.07
C ALA A 266 21.19 -4.44 -21.77
N PHE A 267 19.94 -4.52 -21.28
CA PHE A 267 19.62 -5.30 -20.09
C PHE A 267 19.91 -6.80 -20.25
N GLN A 268 19.68 -7.35 -21.45
CA GLN A 268 20.00 -8.75 -21.76
C GLN A 268 21.50 -9.08 -21.67
N GLN A 269 22.37 -8.07 -21.75
CA GLN A 269 23.83 -8.22 -21.71
C GLN A 269 24.40 -8.13 -20.28
N LEU A 270 23.58 -7.78 -19.28
CA LEU A 270 24.03 -7.64 -17.90
C LEU A 270 24.22 -9.00 -17.19
N GLN A 271 25.27 -9.10 -16.39
CA GLN A 271 25.55 -10.26 -15.54
C GLN A 271 24.95 -10.08 -14.12
N PHE A 272 24.31 -11.13 -13.59
CA PHE A 272 23.71 -11.14 -12.26
C PHE A 272 24.69 -11.68 -11.21
N GLN A 273 24.79 -11.04 -10.05
CA GLN A 273 25.52 -11.60 -8.89
C GLN A 273 24.58 -12.32 -7.92
N GLN A 274 25.16 -13.01 -6.93
CA GLN A 274 24.40 -13.69 -5.86
C GLN A 274 23.36 -12.74 -5.22
N ASN A 275 22.17 -13.28 -4.93
CA ASN A 275 20.98 -12.58 -4.43
C ASN A 275 20.19 -11.74 -5.47
N GLY A 276 20.46 -11.86 -6.78
CA GLY A 276 19.60 -11.29 -7.83
C GLY A 276 19.83 -9.81 -8.12
N HIS A 277 20.87 -9.20 -7.56
CA HIS A 277 21.29 -7.83 -7.87
C HIS A 277 22.09 -7.79 -9.19
N LEU A 278 21.86 -6.74 -9.99
CA LEU A 278 22.56 -6.48 -11.24
C LEU A 278 23.64 -5.41 -11.00
N PHE A 279 24.92 -5.78 -11.08
CA PHE A 279 25.99 -4.80 -10.92
C PHE A 279 26.45 -4.28 -12.28
N LEU A 280 26.39 -2.96 -12.48
CA LEU A 280 27.33 -2.28 -13.36
C LEU A 280 28.60 -2.01 -12.51
N SER A 281 29.73 -2.54 -12.97
CA SER A 281 31.02 -2.57 -12.26
C SER A 281 31.60 -1.16 -11.99
N PRO A 282 32.55 -0.99 -11.02
CA PRO A 282 33.14 0.30 -10.64
C PRO A 282 34.03 0.96 -11.70
N ALA A 283 34.41 0.21 -12.73
CA ALA A 283 34.91 0.82 -13.96
C ALA A 283 33.67 1.25 -14.75
N LEU A 284 33.31 2.54 -14.64
CA LEU A 284 32.21 3.17 -15.36
C LEU A 284 32.26 2.76 -16.84
N ASP A 285 31.49 1.75 -17.23
CA ASP A 285 31.17 1.55 -18.63
C ASP A 285 30.15 2.62 -19.01
N THR A 286 30.66 3.83 -19.26
CA THR A 286 29.88 4.99 -19.68
C THR A 286 29.16 4.77 -21.01
N THR A 287 29.60 3.77 -21.77
CA THR A 287 29.02 3.43 -23.07
C THR A 287 27.79 2.55 -22.96
N HIS A 288 27.56 1.92 -21.79
CA HIS A 288 26.39 1.08 -21.57
C HIS A 288 25.07 1.89 -21.61
N PRO A 289 24.05 1.49 -22.39
CA PRO A 289 22.80 2.26 -22.54
C PRO A 289 22.05 2.53 -21.23
N CYS A 290 22.06 1.57 -20.29
CA CYS A 290 21.49 1.79 -18.95
C CYS A 290 22.23 2.89 -18.19
N HIS A 291 23.56 2.94 -18.29
CA HIS A 291 24.35 3.99 -17.66
C HIS A 291 24.01 5.36 -18.26
N GLN A 292 23.93 5.46 -19.59
CA GLN A 292 23.57 6.69 -20.30
C GLN A 292 22.16 7.19 -19.92
N LEU A 293 21.18 6.29 -19.83
CA LEU A 293 19.82 6.62 -19.40
C LEU A 293 19.81 7.20 -17.98
N ILE A 294 20.50 6.52 -17.05
CA ILE A 294 20.60 6.98 -15.65
C ILE A 294 21.30 8.33 -15.56
N CYS A 295 22.45 8.50 -16.21
CA CYS A 295 23.18 9.76 -16.26
C CYS A 295 22.36 10.91 -16.85
N THR A 296 21.58 10.64 -17.90
CA THR A 296 20.64 11.63 -18.47
C THR A 296 19.59 12.06 -17.44
N LYS A 297 19.09 11.12 -16.61
CA LYS A 297 18.10 11.40 -15.57
C LYS A 297 18.70 12.04 -14.30
N VAL A 298 19.98 11.82 -14.03
CA VAL A 298 20.71 12.52 -12.96
C VAL A 298 20.91 14.00 -13.29
N GLY A 299 21.08 14.33 -14.57
CA GLY A 299 21.20 15.71 -15.04
C GLY A 299 22.51 16.37 -14.60
N SER A 300 22.43 17.55 -13.98
CA SER A 300 23.58 18.39 -13.65
C SER A 300 24.62 17.74 -12.72
N HIS A 301 24.25 16.70 -11.98
CA HIS A 301 25.11 16.01 -11.02
C HIS A 301 25.83 14.79 -11.61
N VAL A 302 25.77 14.60 -12.93
CA VAL A 302 26.37 13.44 -13.61
C VAL A 302 27.86 13.28 -13.33
N ASN A 303 28.60 14.38 -13.19
CA ASN A 303 30.04 14.35 -12.90
C ASN A 303 30.37 13.83 -11.50
N ASN A 304 29.40 13.82 -10.59
CA ASN A 304 29.56 13.36 -9.21
C ASN A 304 29.16 11.87 -9.07
N VAL A 305 28.66 11.24 -10.13
CA VAL A 305 28.25 9.83 -10.13
C VAL A 305 29.49 8.95 -10.07
N ARG A 306 29.63 8.18 -9.00
CA ARG A 306 30.76 7.27 -8.80
C ARG A 306 30.46 5.85 -9.26
N ARG A 307 29.22 5.41 -9.02
CA ARG A 307 28.76 4.05 -9.29
C ARG A 307 27.26 4.04 -9.53
N VAL A 308 26.84 3.24 -10.51
CA VAL A 308 25.44 2.89 -10.76
C VAL A 308 25.29 1.40 -10.52
N VAL A 309 24.31 1.00 -9.71
CA VAL A 309 23.97 -0.39 -9.45
C VAL A 309 22.54 -0.62 -9.94
N MET A 310 22.33 -1.57 -10.84
CA MET A 310 20.98 -1.87 -11.32
C MET A 310 20.28 -2.80 -10.32
N VAL A 311 19.02 -2.54 -10.01
CA VAL A 311 18.28 -3.34 -9.04
C VAL A 311 17.49 -4.42 -9.77
N GLY A 312 17.76 -5.69 -9.45
CA GLY A 312 16.90 -6.79 -9.84
C GLY A 312 15.73 -6.90 -8.86
N THR A 313 14.50 -7.05 -9.37
CA THR A 313 13.29 -7.22 -8.57
C THR A 313 12.68 -8.57 -8.88
N ASP A 314 12.42 -9.43 -7.90
CA ASP A 314 11.89 -10.79 -8.10
C ASP A 314 10.72 -10.84 -9.12
N ALA A 315 10.61 -11.94 -9.88
CA ALA A 315 9.65 -12.06 -10.97
C ALA A 315 8.19 -11.93 -10.50
N SER A 316 7.90 -12.31 -9.25
CA SER A 316 6.55 -12.21 -8.70
C SER A 316 6.17 -10.77 -8.43
N THR A 317 7.06 -9.97 -7.84
CA THR A 317 6.89 -8.53 -7.59
C THR A 317 6.79 -7.76 -8.91
N ALA A 318 7.66 -8.03 -9.88
CA ALA A 318 7.60 -7.38 -11.19
C ALA A 318 6.30 -7.72 -11.95
N SER A 319 5.87 -8.99 -11.93
CA SER A 319 4.59 -9.41 -12.51
C SER A 319 3.40 -8.77 -11.81
N CYS A 320 3.45 -8.66 -10.47
CA CYS A 320 2.42 -8.00 -9.67
C CYS A 320 2.29 -6.53 -10.05
N PHE A 321 3.40 -5.78 -10.08
CA PHE A 321 3.43 -4.39 -10.51
C PHE A 321 2.81 -4.21 -11.91
N ALA A 322 3.23 -5.02 -12.89
CA ALA A 322 2.73 -4.93 -14.25
C ALA A 322 1.22 -5.22 -14.34
N LYS A 323 0.77 -6.31 -13.71
CA LYS A 323 -0.66 -6.66 -13.66
C LYS A 323 -1.51 -5.60 -12.97
N LEU A 324 -0.99 -4.97 -11.91
CA LEU A 324 -1.68 -3.89 -11.21
C LEU A 324 -1.82 -2.66 -12.10
N HIS A 325 -0.71 -2.25 -12.72
CA HIS A 325 -0.70 -1.15 -13.67
C HIS A 325 -1.73 -1.35 -14.80
N GLU A 326 -1.73 -2.52 -15.43
CA GLU A 326 -2.69 -2.89 -16.48
C GLU A 326 -4.14 -2.92 -15.95
N ALA A 327 -4.37 -3.51 -14.77
CA ALA A 327 -5.69 -3.61 -14.19
C ALA A 327 -6.29 -2.23 -13.87
N GLU A 328 -5.47 -1.30 -13.41
CA GLU A 328 -5.87 0.09 -13.12
C GLU A 328 -6.20 0.85 -14.39
N MET A 329 -5.34 0.74 -15.41
CA MET A 329 -5.59 1.23 -16.76
C MET A 329 -6.98 0.78 -17.24
N ASN A 330 -7.21 -0.53 -17.23
CA ASN A 330 -8.45 -1.14 -17.74
C ASN A 330 -9.67 -0.79 -16.89
N SER A 331 -9.50 -0.65 -15.58
CA SER A 331 -10.58 -0.27 -14.68
C SER A 331 -11.04 1.16 -14.91
N ARG A 332 -10.10 2.11 -14.91
CA ARG A 332 -10.43 3.52 -15.06
C ARG A 332 -10.87 3.84 -16.49
N ALA A 333 -10.37 3.11 -17.49
CA ALA A 333 -10.87 3.18 -18.86
C ALA A 333 -12.35 2.76 -18.98
N ARG A 334 -12.79 1.74 -18.23
CA ARG A 334 -14.17 1.22 -18.31
C ARG A 334 -15.17 1.90 -17.37
N ASN A 335 -14.71 2.51 -16.28
CA ASN A 335 -15.60 3.12 -15.29
C ASN A 335 -15.30 4.61 -15.09
N PRO A 336 -16.11 5.52 -15.68
CA PRO A 336 -15.98 6.96 -15.49
C PRO A 336 -16.15 7.43 -14.05
N ALA A 337 -16.88 6.72 -13.20
CA ALA A 337 -17.06 7.08 -11.79
C ALA A 337 -15.76 6.98 -10.97
N LEU A 338 -14.74 6.31 -11.52
CA LEU A 338 -13.39 6.27 -10.95
C LEU A 338 -12.51 7.44 -11.36
N ARG A 339 -13.03 8.37 -12.16
CA ARG A 339 -12.27 9.47 -12.73
C ARG A 339 -12.48 10.72 -11.90
N VAL A 340 -11.37 11.28 -11.39
CA VAL A 340 -11.39 12.63 -10.85
C VAL A 340 -11.54 13.61 -12.01
N GLN A 341 -12.36 14.64 -11.81
CA GLN A 341 -12.56 15.69 -12.80
C GLN A 341 -11.25 16.45 -13.01
N SER A 342 -10.98 16.85 -14.26
CA SER A 342 -9.84 17.70 -14.55
C SER A 342 -9.95 19.01 -13.75
N PRO A 343 -8.85 19.48 -13.14
CA PRO A 343 -8.86 20.76 -12.46
C PRO A 343 -9.14 21.90 -13.44
N THR A 344 -9.79 22.95 -12.96
CA THR A 344 -10.10 24.17 -13.73
C THR A 344 -9.25 25.36 -13.32
N ASP A 345 -8.62 25.33 -12.14
CA ASP A 345 -7.74 26.40 -11.68
C ASP A 345 -6.37 26.35 -12.39
N ALA A 346 -5.83 27.53 -12.68
CA ALA A 346 -4.61 27.69 -13.48
C ALA A 346 -3.40 26.97 -12.86
N ALA A 347 -3.27 27.03 -11.53
CA ALA A 347 -2.17 26.41 -10.79
C ALA A 347 -2.17 24.88 -10.96
N SER A 348 -3.31 24.23 -10.73
CA SER A 348 -3.44 22.78 -10.88
C SER A 348 -3.35 22.33 -12.33
N VAL A 349 -3.86 23.12 -13.28
CA VAL A 349 -3.72 22.84 -14.72
C VAL A 349 -2.24 22.88 -15.13
N ALA A 350 -1.49 23.91 -14.71
CA ALA A 350 -0.07 24.03 -14.98
C ALA A 350 0.72 22.88 -14.33
N GLY A 351 0.44 22.56 -13.07
CA GLY A 351 1.09 21.46 -12.35
C GLY A 351 0.84 20.11 -13.00
N LEU A 352 -0.41 19.83 -13.39
CA LEU A 352 -0.75 18.60 -14.11
C LEU A 352 -0.10 18.54 -15.50
N GLY A 353 0.04 19.69 -16.16
CA GLY A 353 0.80 19.83 -17.41
C GLY A 353 2.26 19.43 -17.24
N ARG A 354 2.94 19.92 -16.20
CA ARG A 354 4.33 19.54 -15.88
C ARG A 354 4.45 18.04 -15.58
N LEU A 355 3.59 17.50 -14.72
CA LEU A 355 3.61 16.07 -14.39
C LEU A 355 3.44 15.20 -15.65
N LYS A 356 2.56 15.60 -16.57
CA LYS A 356 2.33 14.87 -17.83
C LYS A 356 3.57 14.80 -18.71
N GLN A 357 4.42 15.83 -18.70
CA GLN A 357 5.68 15.86 -19.45
C GLN A 357 6.74 14.95 -18.83
N SER A 358 6.63 14.64 -17.54
CA SER A 358 7.57 13.77 -16.83
C SER A 358 7.30 12.28 -17.05
N PHE A 359 6.12 11.91 -17.53
CA PHE A 359 5.78 10.51 -17.79
C PHE A 359 6.65 9.92 -18.90
N ILE A 360 6.90 8.61 -18.77
CA ILE A 360 7.57 7.84 -19.81
C ILE A 360 6.69 7.88 -21.07
N PRO A 361 7.26 8.24 -22.24
CA PRO A 361 6.52 8.27 -23.49
C PRO A 361 5.91 6.90 -23.76
N VAL A 362 4.62 6.86 -24.09
CA VAL A 362 3.96 5.62 -24.51
C VAL A 362 3.87 5.63 -26.03
N THR A 363 4.47 4.65 -26.68
CA THR A 363 4.29 4.40 -28.12
C THR A 363 3.02 3.57 -28.31
N THR A 364 1.86 4.21 -28.33
CA THR A 364 0.62 3.54 -28.78
C THR A 364 0.52 3.64 -30.31
N ALA A 365 -0.10 2.64 -30.96
CA ALA A 365 -0.38 2.74 -32.38
C ALA A 365 -1.31 3.95 -32.65
N PRO A 366 -1.26 4.56 -33.85
CA PRO A 366 -2.13 5.68 -34.18
C PRO A 366 -3.61 5.26 -34.05
N GLY A 367 -4.34 5.92 -33.15
CA GLY A 367 -5.77 5.65 -32.90
C GLY A 367 -6.08 4.88 -31.62
N ASP A 368 -5.08 4.29 -30.97
CA ASP A 368 -5.28 3.65 -29.66
C ASP A 368 -5.44 4.69 -28.55
N PRO A 369 -6.41 4.52 -27.64
CA PRO A 369 -6.57 5.42 -26.52
C PRO A 369 -5.33 5.37 -25.62
N LEU A 370 -4.79 6.55 -25.31
CA LEU A 370 -3.68 6.67 -24.37
C LEU A 370 -4.07 6.06 -23.01
N PRO A 371 -3.16 5.33 -22.36
CA PRO A 371 -3.46 4.67 -21.11
C PRO A 371 -3.78 5.67 -20.00
N CYS A 372 -4.79 5.32 -19.17
CA CYS A 372 -5.20 6.14 -18.03
C CYS A 372 -4.19 6.11 -16.88
N ALA A 373 -3.49 4.98 -16.68
CA ALA A 373 -2.33 4.92 -15.80
C ALA A 373 -1.06 5.07 -16.62
N ARG A 374 -0.06 5.78 -16.07
CA ARG A 374 1.21 6.06 -16.74
C ARG A 374 2.37 5.76 -15.82
N LEU A 375 3.50 5.45 -16.43
CA LEU A 375 4.74 5.24 -15.71
C LEU A 375 5.55 6.53 -15.62
N LEU A 376 6.19 6.70 -14.48
CA LEU A 376 7.03 7.83 -14.14
C LEU A 376 8.33 7.32 -13.53
N LEU A 377 9.46 7.94 -13.87
CA LEU A 377 10.71 7.70 -13.16
C LEU A 377 10.90 8.77 -12.09
N ALA A 378 11.19 8.36 -10.86
CA ALA A 378 11.40 9.29 -9.75
C ALA A 378 12.44 8.77 -8.76
N TRP A 379 13.10 9.69 -8.07
CA TRP A 379 14.23 9.46 -7.19
C TRP A 379 13.80 9.43 -5.72
N HIS A 380 14.35 8.49 -4.97
CA HIS A 380 14.22 8.40 -3.52
C HIS A 380 15.61 8.58 -2.89
N GLY A 381 15.77 9.61 -2.07
CA GLY A 381 16.97 9.82 -1.25
C GLY A 381 16.87 9.03 0.04
N THR A 382 17.93 8.31 0.39
CA THR A 382 18.04 7.58 1.66
C THR A 382 19.50 7.53 2.13
N SER A 383 19.72 7.07 3.37
CA SER A 383 21.06 6.84 3.90
C SER A 383 21.66 5.55 3.33
N SER A 384 22.98 5.53 3.13
CA SER A 384 23.71 4.42 2.50
C SER A 384 23.42 3.05 3.15
N ASP A 385 23.34 3.02 4.48
CA ASP A 385 23.05 1.84 5.31
C ASP A 385 21.62 1.30 5.13
N LYS A 386 20.69 2.12 4.61
CA LYS A 386 19.29 1.74 4.40
C LYS A 386 18.97 1.35 2.97
N VAL A 387 19.88 1.56 2.02
CA VAL A 387 19.66 1.30 0.59
C VAL A 387 19.14 -0.12 0.36
N ASP A 388 19.83 -1.12 0.91
CA ASP A 388 19.46 -2.53 0.71
C ASP A 388 18.09 -2.85 1.30
N ALA A 389 17.78 -2.28 2.48
CA ALA A 389 16.48 -2.45 3.10
C ALA A 389 15.36 -1.78 2.29
N VAL A 390 15.59 -0.59 1.75
CA VAL A 390 14.61 0.16 0.94
C VAL A 390 14.39 -0.49 -0.43
N CYS A 391 15.44 -1.03 -1.06
CA CYS A 391 15.29 -1.78 -2.31
C CYS A 391 14.57 -3.11 -2.11
N ARG A 392 14.80 -3.81 -0.99
CA ARG A 392 14.18 -5.12 -0.71
C ARG A 392 12.76 -5.00 -0.19
N ASP A 393 12.52 -4.09 0.75
CA ASP A 393 11.26 -3.97 1.49
C ASP A 393 10.37 -2.83 0.94
N GLY A 394 10.87 -2.04 -0.01
CA GLY A 394 10.20 -0.85 -0.54
C GLY A 394 10.49 0.42 0.28
N PRO A 395 10.22 1.61 -0.28
CA PRO A 395 10.32 2.86 0.45
C PRO A 395 9.14 2.92 1.43
N ARG A 396 9.38 2.55 2.68
CA ARG A 396 8.42 2.74 3.77
C ARG A 396 7.98 4.21 3.81
N SER A 397 6.83 4.51 4.43
CA SER A 397 6.31 5.89 4.65
C SER A 397 7.19 6.76 5.58
N LEU A 398 8.51 6.56 5.55
CA LEU A 398 9.48 7.01 6.53
C LEU A 398 10.42 8.02 5.89
N ARG A 399 9.90 9.24 5.72
CA ARG A 399 10.74 10.42 5.82
C ARG A 399 10.65 10.91 7.25
N THR A 400 11.79 10.93 7.95
CA THR A 400 12.05 12.00 8.91
C THR A 400 12.47 13.19 8.06
N THR A 401 11.52 14.06 7.69
CA THR A 401 11.94 15.45 7.49
C THR A 401 12.16 16.03 8.87
N ASP A 402 13.06 16.99 9.00
CA ASP A 402 13.50 17.57 10.27
C ASP A 402 12.35 18.22 11.08
N CYS A 403 11.13 18.25 10.53
CA CYS A 403 9.96 18.85 11.16
C CYS A 403 8.66 18.02 11.15
N GLY A 404 8.47 16.89 10.44
CA GLY A 404 7.26 16.02 10.54
C GLY A 404 6.87 15.22 9.26
N TYR A 405 5.61 14.75 9.17
CA TYR A 405 5.11 13.79 8.16
C TYR A 405 4.09 14.42 7.19
N PHE A 406 4.22 14.26 5.87
CA PHE A 406 3.17 14.64 4.92
C PHE A 406 2.47 13.34 4.46
N GLY A 407 1.20 13.19 4.78
CA GLY A 407 0.38 12.01 4.48
C GLY A 407 0.94 10.60 4.84
N ALA A 408 0.25 9.56 4.39
CA ALA A 408 0.59 8.14 4.63
C ALA A 408 1.43 7.48 3.51
N GLY A 409 1.75 8.20 2.42
CA GLY A 409 2.38 7.65 1.21
C GLY A 409 3.92 7.66 1.18
N SER A 410 4.48 7.05 0.13
CA SER A 410 5.92 7.00 -0.15
C SER A 410 6.36 8.21 -0.97
N TYR A 411 7.48 8.82 -0.58
CA TYR A 411 7.99 10.08 -1.14
C TYR A 411 9.06 9.87 -2.21
N PHE A 412 8.91 10.58 -3.31
CA PHE A 412 9.89 10.65 -4.38
C PHE A 412 10.04 12.08 -4.90
N ALA A 413 11.16 12.33 -5.57
CA ALA A 413 11.48 13.57 -6.25
C ALA A 413 11.65 13.30 -7.75
N LEU A 414 11.21 14.22 -8.62
CA LEU A 414 11.46 14.07 -10.06
C LEU A 414 12.91 14.36 -10.42
N GLU A 415 13.56 15.28 -9.69
CA GLU A 415 14.93 15.69 -9.91
C GLU A 415 15.90 15.01 -8.92
N ALA A 416 16.97 14.40 -9.44
CA ALA A 416 18.03 13.80 -8.62
C ALA A 416 18.68 14.83 -7.69
N ALA A 417 18.94 16.04 -8.19
CA ALA A 417 19.51 17.14 -7.41
C ALA A 417 18.67 17.50 -6.18
N TYR A 418 17.34 17.47 -6.32
CA TYR A 418 16.43 17.70 -5.20
C TYR A 418 16.41 16.50 -4.24
N ALA A 419 16.40 15.27 -4.77
CA ALA A 419 16.44 14.04 -3.98
C ALA A 419 17.70 13.92 -3.11
N LEU A 420 18.86 14.40 -3.58
CA LEU A 420 20.14 14.33 -2.87
C LEU A 420 20.13 15.00 -1.51
N ARG A 421 19.29 16.03 -1.32
CA ARG A 421 19.11 16.73 -0.04
C ARG A 421 18.62 15.81 1.08
N TYR A 422 18.03 14.68 0.70
CA TYR A 422 17.45 13.69 1.59
C TYR A 422 18.28 12.42 1.67
N SER A 423 19.48 12.43 1.08
CA SER A 423 20.47 11.38 1.25
C SER A 423 21.53 11.83 2.24
N SER A 424 21.80 11.00 3.24
CA SER A 424 22.90 11.21 4.17
C SER A 424 24.14 10.47 3.66
N PRO A 425 25.31 11.13 3.59
CA PRO A 425 26.54 10.49 3.15
C PRO A 425 26.98 9.42 4.15
N ASP A 426 27.53 8.34 3.63
CA ASP A 426 28.14 7.28 4.41
C ASP A 426 29.33 7.82 5.21
N PRO A 427 29.40 7.61 6.54
CA PRO A 427 30.51 8.13 7.34
C PRO A 427 31.88 7.57 6.96
N ALA A 428 31.96 6.37 6.37
CA ALA A 428 33.21 5.72 6.03
C ALA A 428 33.65 6.02 4.59
N SER A 429 32.74 5.96 3.61
CA SER A 429 33.06 6.21 2.19
C SER A 429 32.87 7.67 1.76
N GLY A 430 32.05 8.44 2.49
CA GLY A 430 31.61 9.77 2.12
C GLY A 430 30.60 9.79 0.95
N GLU A 431 30.09 8.62 0.56
CA GLU A 431 29.16 8.50 -0.58
C GLU A 431 27.70 8.67 -0.15
N SER A 432 26.94 9.45 -0.92
CA SER A 432 25.47 9.53 -0.81
C SER A 432 24.82 8.62 -1.83
N ALA A 433 23.62 8.10 -1.53
CA ALA A 433 22.91 7.17 -2.39
C ALA A 433 21.50 7.66 -2.73
N LEU A 434 21.17 7.61 -4.02
CA LEU A 434 19.81 7.75 -4.53
C LEU A 434 19.32 6.45 -5.14
N ILE A 435 18.05 6.14 -4.93
CA ILE A 435 17.38 5.00 -5.56
C ILE A 435 16.42 5.54 -6.61
N LEU A 436 16.58 5.10 -7.86
CA LEU A 436 15.63 5.38 -8.93
C LEU A 436 14.50 4.34 -8.90
N TYR A 437 13.27 4.82 -8.90
CA TYR A 437 12.06 4.02 -8.96
C TYR A 437 11.29 4.27 -10.26
N THR A 438 10.60 3.22 -10.72
CA THR A 438 9.49 3.33 -11.66
C THR A 438 8.19 3.36 -10.86
N LEU A 439 7.37 4.38 -11.07
CA LEU A 439 6.11 4.62 -10.38
C LEU A 439 4.91 4.43 -11.33
N SER A 440 3.86 3.75 -10.88
CA SER A 440 2.56 3.68 -11.55
C SER A 440 1.62 4.76 -11.00
N VAL A 441 1.32 5.75 -11.82
CA VAL A 441 0.43 6.86 -11.47
C VAL A 441 -0.80 6.82 -12.34
N SER A 442 -1.99 6.68 -11.74
CA SER A 442 -3.25 6.71 -12.48
C SER A 442 -4.02 8.00 -12.26
N GLN A 443 -3.98 8.58 -11.06
CA GLN A 443 -4.61 9.86 -10.74
C GLN A 443 -3.82 10.63 -9.70
N ALA A 444 -3.31 11.78 -10.12
CA ALA A 444 -2.62 12.70 -9.25
C ALA A 444 -3.50 13.90 -8.89
N LYS A 445 -3.52 14.27 -7.61
CA LYS A 445 -3.93 15.61 -7.18
C LYS A 445 -2.69 16.51 -7.18
N VAL A 446 -2.79 17.68 -7.78
CA VAL A 446 -1.79 18.74 -7.62
C VAL A 446 -2.07 19.45 -6.32
N ILE A 447 -1.06 19.57 -5.45
CA ILE A 447 -1.17 20.31 -4.20
C ILE A 447 -0.85 21.77 -4.46
N THR A 448 -1.73 22.68 -4.01
CA THR A 448 -1.55 24.12 -4.22
C THR A 448 -1.72 24.90 -2.91
N PRO A 449 -1.00 26.02 -2.71
CA PRO A 449 -1.21 26.88 -1.55
C PRO A 449 -2.68 27.29 -1.37
N GLN A 450 -3.34 27.71 -2.45
CA GLN A 450 -4.70 28.24 -2.40
C GLN A 450 -5.74 27.16 -2.10
N GLY A 451 -5.52 25.92 -2.56
CA GLY A 451 -6.48 24.82 -2.39
C GLY A 451 -6.26 23.99 -1.12
N ASP A 452 -5.03 23.94 -0.61
CA ASP A 452 -4.64 22.95 0.40
C ASP A 452 -3.99 23.51 1.66
N TYR A 453 -3.72 24.82 1.72
CA TYR A 453 -3.21 25.47 2.93
C TYR A 453 -4.31 26.30 3.59
N ARG A 454 -4.23 26.43 4.92
CA ARG A 454 -5.22 27.16 5.70
C ARG A 454 -4.83 28.64 5.75
N PRO A 455 -5.77 29.57 5.51
CA PRO A 455 -5.48 31.00 5.65
C PRO A 455 -5.49 31.47 7.11
N VAL A 456 -6.16 30.72 7.99
CA VAL A 456 -6.25 30.98 9.43
C VAL A 456 -5.67 29.79 10.16
N GLU A 457 -4.67 30.08 10.97
CA GLU A 457 -3.92 29.09 11.72
C GLU A 457 -4.50 28.87 13.11
N ASP A 458 -4.55 27.61 13.54
CA ASP A 458 -5.15 27.22 14.82
C ASP A 458 -4.12 27.43 15.95
N PRO A 459 -4.39 28.33 16.91
CA PRO A 459 -3.46 28.61 18.00
C PRO A 459 -3.16 27.39 18.90
N SER A 460 -4.02 26.37 18.90
CA SER A 460 -3.80 25.14 19.67
C SER A 460 -2.82 24.17 19.00
N THR A 461 -2.53 24.36 17.72
CA THR A 461 -1.61 23.52 16.93
C THR A 461 -0.54 24.34 16.20
N PRO A 462 0.29 25.13 16.91
CA PRO A 462 1.34 25.97 16.30
C PRO A 462 2.36 25.19 15.47
N GLN A 463 2.54 23.91 15.78
CA GLN A 463 3.35 22.98 15.01
C GLN A 463 2.74 22.58 13.67
N LEU A 464 1.57 23.06 13.27
CA LEU A 464 1.00 22.81 11.94
C LEU A 464 1.02 24.07 11.06
N HIS A 465 1.45 25.20 11.61
CA HIS A 465 1.37 26.49 10.93
C HIS A 465 2.30 26.55 9.72
N GLY A 466 1.77 26.97 8.58
CA GLY A 466 2.49 27.05 7.30
C GLY A 466 2.70 25.71 6.60
N PHE A 467 1.98 24.65 7.01
CA PHE A 467 1.96 23.35 6.35
C PHE A 467 0.61 23.09 5.70
N SER A 468 0.59 22.21 4.69
CA SER A 468 -0.66 21.83 4.03
C SER A 468 -1.58 21.06 4.99
N GLN A 469 -2.86 20.98 4.66
CA GLN A 469 -3.82 20.13 5.36
C GLN A 469 -3.49 18.63 5.33
N TYR A 470 -2.59 18.21 4.44
CA TYR A 470 -2.11 16.82 4.34
C TYR A 470 -0.86 16.56 5.20
N TYR A 471 -0.34 17.58 5.87
CA TYR A 471 0.75 17.43 6.82
C TYR A 471 0.22 17.00 8.21
N SER A 472 0.95 16.08 8.83
CA SER A 472 0.78 15.60 10.20
C SER A 472 2.10 15.72 10.95
N GLY A 473 2.08 16.34 12.12
CA GLY A 473 3.22 16.32 13.05
C GLY A 473 3.41 14.98 13.76
N ASN A 474 2.48 14.02 13.63
CA ASN A 474 2.51 12.74 14.34
C ASN A 474 2.39 11.54 13.37
N ARG A 475 3.29 10.58 13.53
CA ARG A 475 3.41 9.37 12.71
C ARG A 475 2.16 8.49 12.78
N ASN A 476 1.53 8.43 13.94
CA ASN A 476 0.38 7.56 14.18
C ASN A 476 -0.93 8.14 13.63
N THR A 477 -0.90 9.39 13.16
CA THR A 477 -2.06 10.12 12.62
C THR A 477 -1.78 10.62 11.21
N ALA A 478 -1.14 9.80 10.36
CA ALA A 478 -0.88 10.15 8.98
C ALA A 478 -2.18 10.49 8.22
N VAL A 479 -2.14 11.56 7.42
CA VAL A 479 -3.30 12.01 6.62
C VAL A 479 -3.35 11.20 5.32
N ALA A 480 -4.52 10.71 4.93
CA ALA A 480 -4.64 10.02 3.65
C ALA A 480 -4.42 10.98 2.47
N LEU A 481 -3.99 10.45 1.33
CA LEU A 481 -4.01 11.19 0.08
C LEU A 481 -5.47 11.57 -0.29
N ALA A 482 -5.60 12.48 -1.24
CA ALA A 482 -6.91 12.96 -1.67
C ALA A 482 -7.76 11.80 -2.21
N PRO A 483 -9.07 11.76 -1.90
CA PRO A 483 -9.95 10.69 -2.35
C PRO A 483 -9.85 10.46 -3.86
N ALA A 484 -9.89 9.18 -4.25
CA ALA A 484 -9.76 8.70 -5.64
C ALA A 484 -8.40 8.91 -6.33
N CYS A 485 -7.49 9.69 -5.72
CA CYS A 485 -6.11 9.88 -6.19
C CYS A 485 -5.19 8.82 -5.60
N ASP A 486 -4.26 8.32 -6.41
CA ASP A 486 -3.18 7.43 -5.96
C ASP A 486 -1.84 8.15 -5.82
N ALA A 487 -1.76 9.40 -6.27
CA ALA A 487 -0.60 10.26 -6.13
C ALA A 487 -0.97 11.69 -5.71
N HIS A 488 -0.06 12.33 -4.99
CA HIS A 488 0.00 13.79 -4.86
C HIS A 488 1.22 14.30 -5.60
N PHE A 489 1.04 15.32 -6.43
CA PHE A 489 2.12 16.01 -7.12
C PHE A 489 2.29 17.40 -6.51
N ILE A 490 3.50 17.71 -6.10
CA ILE A 490 3.81 18.88 -5.27
C ILE A 490 5.00 19.59 -5.88
N PRO A 491 4.78 20.62 -6.72
CA PRO A 491 5.82 21.59 -7.05
C PRO A 491 6.22 22.29 -5.75
N VAL A 492 7.51 22.31 -5.42
CA VAL A 492 7.98 22.81 -4.12
C VAL A 492 8.99 23.94 -4.26
N LYS A 493 8.99 24.82 -3.27
CA LYS A 493 9.97 25.90 -3.09
C LYS A 493 10.29 26.01 -1.60
N ASP A 494 11.51 26.41 -1.24
CA ASP A 494 11.85 26.71 0.15
C ASP A 494 11.23 28.05 0.57
N TYR A 495 10.43 28.02 1.62
CA TYR A 495 9.82 29.21 2.21
C TYR A 495 10.50 29.68 3.51
N GLY A 496 11.43 28.89 4.07
CA GLY A 496 12.08 29.22 5.33
C GLY A 496 11.06 29.45 6.46
N LEU A 497 11.08 30.64 7.06
CA LEU A 497 10.13 31.06 8.11
C LEU A 497 8.86 31.74 7.56
N THR A 498 8.55 31.59 6.28
CA THR A 498 7.43 32.30 5.63
C THR A 498 6.28 31.33 5.36
N HIS A 499 5.05 31.72 5.69
CA HIS A 499 3.87 30.92 5.39
C HIS A 499 3.59 30.91 3.87
N PRO A 500 3.42 29.74 3.22
CA PRO A 500 3.28 29.66 1.76
C PRO A 500 2.08 30.39 1.15
N LEU A 501 0.93 30.35 1.84
CA LEU A 501 -0.29 31.07 1.41
C LEU A 501 -0.36 32.53 1.87
N THR A 502 -0.13 32.82 3.16
CA THR A 502 -0.37 34.15 3.74
C THR A 502 0.83 35.09 3.69
N GLY A 503 2.04 34.57 3.49
CA GLY A 503 3.28 35.35 3.54
C GLY A 503 3.70 35.80 4.95
N LEU A 504 2.96 35.41 5.99
CA LEU A 504 3.27 35.77 7.38
C LEU A 504 4.45 34.93 7.92
N ILE A 505 5.15 35.47 8.92
CA ILE A 505 6.23 34.74 9.59
C ILE A 505 5.63 33.60 10.42
N THR A 506 6.11 32.38 10.21
CA THR A 506 5.76 31.19 10.97
C THR A 506 6.67 31.03 12.19
N PRO A 507 6.21 30.39 13.28
CA PRO A 507 7.01 30.18 14.48
C PRO A 507 8.19 29.22 14.28
N ARG A 508 8.22 28.48 13.16
CA ARG A 508 9.25 27.51 12.82
C ARG A 508 9.49 27.49 11.32
N ASN A 509 10.66 26.97 10.92
CA ASN A 509 11.01 26.82 9.52
C ASN A 509 10.11 25.75 8.89
N VAL A 510 9.36 26.14 7.85
CA VAL A 510 8.46 25.26 7.10
C VAL A 510 9.18 24.54 5.95
N GLY A 511 10.34 25.04 5.55
CA GLY A 511 11.18 24.47 4.50
C GLY A 511 10.48 24.43 3.14
N TYR A 512 10.69 23.32 2.43
CA TYR A 512 10.08 23.06 1.13
C TYR A 512 8.58 22.81 1.27
N GLN A 513 7.79 23.71 0.69
CA GLN A 513 6.32 23.65 0.68
C GLN A 513 5.78 23.85 -0.74
N ALA A 514 4.50 23.52 -0.95
CA ALA A 514 3.88 23.63 -2.25
C ALA A 514 3.94 25.08 -2.78
N VAL A 515 4.19 25.23 -4.08
CA VAL A 515 4.17 26.51 -4.78
C VAL A 515 3.21 26.44 -5.98
N ASP A 516 2.67 27.59 -6.37
CA ASP A 516 1.83 27.70 -7.55
C ASP A 516 2.62 27.35 -8.82
N ALA A 517 2.24 26.25 -9.47
CA ALA A 517 2.89 25.76 -10.67
C ALA A 517 2.69 26.65 -11.91
N SER A 518 1.88 27.69 -11.86
CA SER A 518 1.75 28.67 -12.97
C SER A 518 2.85 29.73 -12.92
N ILE A 519 3.48 29.92 -11.75
CA ILE A 519 4.52 30.91 -11.49
C ILE A 519 5.83 30.13 -11.43
N ASP A 520 6.62 30.14 -12.51
CA ASP A 520 7.80 29.28 -12.72
C ASP A 520 8.94 29.53 -11.70
N THR A 521 8.70 29.09 -10.46
CA THR A 521 9.49 29.36 -9.26
C THR A 521 9.68 28.12 -8.40
N ALA A 522 9.19 26.96 -8.87
CA ALA A 522 9.44 25.69 -8.23
C ALA A 522 10.93 25.34 -8.32
N GLU A 523 11.51 24.96 -7.19
CA GLU A 523 12.90 24.54 -7.06
C GLU A 523 13.06 23.01 -7.19
N GLY A 524 11.96 22.28 -7.14
CA GLY A 524 11.89 20.83 -7.35
C GLY A 524 10.44 20.35 -7.40
N HIS A 525 10.27 19.08 -7.68
CA HIS A 525 8.95 18.45 -7.73
C HIS A 525 8.93 17.17 -6.91
N GLU A 526 8.05 17.13 -5.92
CA GLU A 526 7.76 15.94 -5.14
C GLU A 526 6.56 15.19 -5.71
N ILE A 527 6.63 13.86 -5.63
CA ILE A 527 5.49 12.99 -5.85
C ILE A 527 5.35 12.02 -4.69
N VAL A 528 4.14 11.97 -4.12
CA VAL A 528 3.79 11.09 -3.01
C VAL A 528 2.88 10.01 -3.56
N ILE A 529 3.24 8.75 -3.38
CA ILE A 529 2.47 7.60 -3.87
C ILE A 529 1.76 6.90 -2.71
N ALA A 530 0.46 6.63 -2.88
CA ALA A 530 -0.38 6.07 -1.82
C ALA A 530 0.05 4.66 -1.35
N SER A 531 0.80 3.91 -2.17
CA SER A 531 1.17 2.52 -1.88
C SER A 531 2.49 2.13 -2.50
N TYR A 532 3.32 1.41 -1.76
CA TYR A 532 4.62 0.94 -2.22
C TYR A 532 4.52 -0.11 -3.33
N HIS A 533 3.39 -0.81 -3.50
CA HIS A 533 3.20 -1.75 -4.63
C HIS A 533 3.15 -1.04 -6.00
N ARG A 534 2.99 0.28 -6.00
CA ARG A 534 3.00 1.13 -7.19
C ARG A 534 4.40 1.66 -7.51
N CYS A 535 5.42 1.23 -6.78
CA CYS A 535 6.79 1.64 -7.02
C CYS A 535 7.70 0.41 -7.08
N ILE A 536 8.58 0.37 -8.08
CA ILE A 536 9.58 -0.69 -8.23
C ILE A 536 10.96 -0.07 -8.37
N PRO A 537 11.95 -0.45 -7.54
CA PRO A 537 13.30 0.09 -7.65
C PRO A 537 13.99 -0.50 -8.88
N ILE A 538 14.69 0.35 -9.62
CA ILE A 538 15.35 -0.04 -10.87
C ILE A 538 16.85 0.22 -10.87
N ALA A 539 17.34 1.20 -10.12
CA ALA A 539 18.76 1.49 -9.98
C ALA A 539 19.08 2.20 -8.66
N VAL A 540 20.31 2.07 -8.19
CA VAL A 540 20.91 2.87 -7.12
C VAL A 540 22.10 3.63 -7.70
N VAL A 541 22.17 4.92 -7.43
CA VAL A 541 23.25 5.80 -7.90
C VAL A 541 23.97 6.34 -6.68
N TYR A 542 25.28 6.08 -6.62
CA TYR A 542 26.17 6.57 -5.58
C TYR A 542 26.90 7.82 -6.06
N PHE A 543 26.83 8.87 -5.26
CA PHE A 543 27.43 10.18 -5.48
C PHE A 543 28.55 10.41 -4.49
N ARG A 544 29.58 11.14 -4.91
CA ARG A 544 30.58 11.71 -4.00
C ARG A 544 30.54 13.23 -4.13
N ASN A 545 30.33 13.91 -3.00
CA ASN A 545 30.35 15.37 -2.94
C ASN A 545 31.75 15.94 -3.16
#